data_AF-A0A2H9QJ33-F1
#
_entry.id   AF-A0A2H9QJ33-F1
#
_cell.length_a   1.000
_cell.length_b   1.000
_cell.length_c   1.000
_cell.angle_alpha   90.00
_cell.angle_beta   90.00
_cell.angle_gamma   90.00
#
_symmetry.space_group_name_H-M   'P 1'
#
loop_
_entity.id
_entity.type
_entity.pdbx_description
1 polymer ?
#
loop_
_entity_poly.entity_id
_entity_poly.type
_entity_poly.pdbx_seq_one_letter_code
_entity_poly.pdbx_strand_id
1 'polypeptide(L)'
;MVNQADYTYQLQIYIKKNLKKGYQKETLRQALINQGHSIRSIEKAFEKVEKEMIRKAPVLKTKPKITYERIEPEEKKSFWKKLFD
;
A
#
# COMPACT_ATOMS: atom_id res chain seq x y z
N MET A 1 -29.97 24.50 -2.29
CA MET A 1 -28.61 24.34 -2.85
C MET A 1 -27.91 23.25 -2.05
N VAL A 2 -27.42 22.19 -2.69
CA VAL A 2 -26.65 21.15 -1.99
C VAL A 2 -25.24 21.68 -1.78
N ASN A 3 -24.76 21.69 -0.53
CA ASN A 3 -23.40 22.12 -0.23
C ASN A 3 -22.40 21.11 -0.83
N GLN A 4 -21.47 21.61 -1.65
CA GLN A 4 -20.47 20.77 -2.34
C GLN A 4 -19.65 19.90 -1.37
N ALA A 5 -19.39 20.42 -0.17
CA ALA A 5 -18.67 19.70 0.89
C ALA A 5 -19.45 18.47 1.39
N ASP A 6 -20.76 18.63 1.59
CA ASP A 6 -21.65 17.55 2.05
C ASP A 6 -21.82 16.47 0.97
N TYR A 7 -22.02 16.88 -0.28
CA TYR A 7 -22.09 15.94 -1.40
C TYR A 7 -20.82 15.08 -1.54
N THR A 8 -19.64 15.71 -1.44
CA THR A 8 -18.37 14.97 -1.48
C THR A 8 -18.24 14.01 -0.29
N TYR A 9 -18.82 14.35 0.86
CA TYR A 9 -18.82 13.49 2.05
C TYR A 9 -19.73 12.27 1.88
N GLN A 10 -20.91 12.45 1.29
CA GLN A 10 -21.81 11.34 0.95
C GLN A 10 -21.16 10.34 -0.01
N LEU A 11 -20.47 10.83 -1.05
CA LEU A 11 -19.67 9.99 -1.95
C LEU A 11 -18.58 9.20 -1.21
N GLN A 12 -17.88 9.83 -0.25
CA GLN A 12 -16.88 9.14 0.55
C GLN A 12 -17.49 8.02 1.39
N ILE A 13 -18.66 8.23 2.01
CA ILE A 13 -19.37 7.20 2.78
C ILE A 13 -19.74 6.02 1.86
N TYR A 14 -20.31 6.31 0.69
CA TYR A 14 -20.69 5.29 -0.27
C TYR A 14 -19.48 4.48 -0.74
N ILE A 15 -18.40 5.15 -1.15
CA ILE A 15 -17.16 4.51 -1.59
C ILE A 15 -16.59 3.63 -0.47
N LYS A 16 -16.44 4.15 0.75
CA LYS A 16 -15.95 3.38 1.91
C LYS A 16 -16.76 2.13 2.16
N LYS A 17 -18.11 2.23 2.14
CA LYS A 17 -19.00 1.09 2.36
C LYS A 17 -18.80 0.01 1.31
N ASN A 18 -18.59 0.38 0.05
CA ASN A 18 -18.42 -0.59 -1.03
C ASN A 18 -16.99 -1.15 -1.11
N LEU A 19 -15.95 -0.36 -0.84
CA LEU A 19 -14.59 -0.90 -0.72
C LEU A 19 -14.49 -1.94 0.41
N LYS A 20 -15.17 -1.72 1.55
CA LYS A 20 -15.26 -2.71 2.63
C LYS A 20 -15.97 -4.00 2.22
N LYS A 21 -16.86 -3.97 1.23
CA LYS A 21 -17.50 -5.16 0.66
C LYS A 21 -16.62 -5.88 -0.36
N GLY A 22 -15.44 -5.35 -0.70
CA GLY A 22 -14.53 -5.95 -1.67
C GLY A 22 -14.77 -5.54 -3.13
N TYR A 23 -15.61 -4.53 -3.39
CA TYR A 23 -15.74 -4.02 -4.76
C TYR A 23 -14.45 -3.36 -5.24
N GLN A 24 -14.12 -3.58 -6.51
CA GLN A 24 -12.96 -2.97 -7.15
C GLN A 24 -13.16 -1.46 -7.36
N LYS A 25 -12.09 -0.68 -7.19
CA LYS A 25 -12.08 0.80 -7.29
C LYS A 25 -12.57 1.28 -8.66
N GLU A 26 -12.10 0.64 -9.72
CA GLU A 26 -12.39 1.00 -11.12
C GLU A 26 -13.87 0.75 -11.45
N THR A 27 -14.42 -0.38 -11.01
CA THR A 27 -15.85 -0.70 -11.20
C THR A 27 -16.75 0.29 -10.48
N LEU A 28 -16.40 0.64 -9.24
CA LEU A 28 -17.13 1.66 -8.47
C LEU A 28 -17.08 3.04 -9.13
N ARG A 29 -15.90 3.43 -9.62
CA ARG A 29 -15.72 4.67 -10.37
C ARG A 29 -16.64 4.71 -11.60
N GLN A 30 -16.63 3.65 -12.41
CA GLN A 30 -17.49 3.58 -13.60
C GLN A 30 -18.97 3.61 -13.25
N ALA A 31 -19.38 2.90 -12.19
CA ALA A 31 -20.78 2.90 -11.74
C ALA A 31 -21.24 4.31 -11.32
N LEU A 32 -20.40 5.06 -10.59
CA LEU A 32 -20.72 6.43 -10.19
C LEU A 32 -20.78 7.40 -11.38
N ILE A 33 -19.90 7.21 -12.38
CA ILE A 33 -19.96 7.98 -13.63
C ILE A 33 -21.28 7.70 -14.36
N ASN A 34 -21.65 6.42 -14.49
CA ASN A 34 -22.89 6.01 -15.16
C ASN A 34 -24.16 6.53 -14.42
N GLN A 35 -24.07 6.73 -13.10
CA GLN A 35 -25.13 7.35 -12.29
C GLN A 35 -25.23 8.88 -12.48
N GLY A 36 -24.32 9.49 -13.23
CA GLY A 36 -24.31 10.93 -13.52
C GLY A 36 -23.53 11.77 -12.50
N HIS A 37 -22.73 11.16 -11.63
CA HIS A 37 -21.86 11.91 -10.73
C HIS A 37 -20.71 12.56 -11.51
N SER A 38 -20.35 13.80 -11.15
CA SER A 38 -19.22 14.50 -11.77
C SER A 38 -17.91 13.76 -11.50
N ILE A 39 -17.13 13.47 -12.55
CA ILE A 39 -15.81 12.82 -12.48
C ILE A 39 -14.91 13.49 -11.42
N ARG A 40 -14.88 14.83 -11.42
CA ARG A 40 -14.07 15.61 -10.45
C ARG A 40 -14.47 15.33 -9.00
N SER A 41 -15.76 15.19 -8.73
CA SER A 41 -16.27 14.90 -7.39
C SER A 41 -15.96 13.48 -6.94
N ILE A 42 -16.01 12.53 -7.87
CA ILE A 42 -15.68 11.12 -7.66
C ILE A 42 -14.20 10.99 -7.30
N GLU A 43 -13.29 11.57 -8.09
CA GLU A 43 -11.85 11.51 -7.82
C GLU A 43 -11.49 12.15 -6.48
N LYS A 44 -12.06 13.33 -6.18
CA LYS A 44 -11.84 14.01 -4.89
C LYS A 44 -12.32 13.17 -3.71
N ALA A 45 -13.42 12.43 -3.87
CA ALA A 45 -13.90 11.52 -2.84
C ALA A 45 -12.95 10.32 -2.67
N PHE A 46 -12.52 9.68 -3.76
CA PHE A 46 -11.56 8.57 -3.70
C PHE A 46 -10.24 8.97 -3.04
N GLU A 47 -9.67 10.11 -3.39
CA GLU A 47 -8.42 10.62 -2.81
C GLU A 47 -8.53 10.78 -1.28
N LYS A 48 -9.65 11.33 -0.80
CA LYS A 48 -9.90 11.47 0.64
C LYS A 48 -10.07 10.12 1.34
N VAL A 49 -10.82 9.19 0.74
CA VAL A 49 -11.00 7.85 1.30
C VAL A 49 -9.65 7.13 1.40
N GLU A 50 -8.83 7.21 0.36
CA GLU A 50 -7.52 6.57 0.30
C GLU A 50 -6.57 7.12 1.37
N LYS A 51 -6.49 8.44 1.50
CA LYS A 51 -5.72 9.10 2.57
C LYS A 51 -6.16 8.65 3.96
N GLU A 52 -7.46 8.53 4.20
CA GLU A 52 -7.98 8.04 5.48
C GLU A 52 -7.66 6.55 5.74
N MET A 53 -7.77 5.71 4.72
CA MET A 53 -7.49 4.28 4.83
C MET A 53 -6.01 4.03 5.10
N ILE A 54 -5.12 4.75 4.41
CA ILE A 54 -3.66 4.71 4.64
C ILE A 54 -3.35 5.12 6.08
N ARG A 55 -3.97 6.20 6.59
CA ARG A 55 -3.78 6.63 7.99
C ARG A 55 -4.25 5.60 9.02
N LYS A 56 -5.23 4.77 8.68
CA LYS A 56 -5.77 3.72 9.56
C LYS A 56 -5.09 2.37 9.38
N ALA A 57 -4.32 2.17 8.31
CA ALA A 57 -3.67 0.91 8.04
C ALA A 57 -2.66 0.59 9.15
N PRO A 58 -2.69 -0.64 9.70
CA PRO A 58 -1.73 -1.02 10.72
C PRO A 58 -0.31 -1.03 10.13
N VAL A 59 0.65 -0.48 10.85
CA VAL A 59 2.06 -0.62 10.50
C VAL A 59 2.45 -2.08 10.70
N LEU A 60 2.75 -2.79 9.62
CA LEU A 60 3.22 -4.17 9.67
C LEU A 60 4.64 -4.20 10.25
N LYS A 61 4.74 -4.38 11.57
CA LYS A 61 6.02 -4.60 12.26
C LYS A 61 6.47 -6.05 12.03
N THR A 62 7.22 -6.30 10.98
CA THR A 62 7.86 -7.61 10.76
C THR A 62 9.20 -7.68 11.51
N LYS A 63 9.59 -8.87 11.96
CA LYS A 63 10.95 -9.10 12.48
C LYS A 63 11.98 -8.75 11.40
N PRO A 64 13.14 -8.16 11.74
CA PRO A 64 14.20 -7.93 10.76
C PRO A 64 14.68 -9.26 10.20
N LYS A 65 14.83 -9.35 8.87
CA LYS A 65 15.43 -10.52 8.21
C LYS A 65 16.95 -10.34 8.24
N ILE A 66 17.63 -11.05 9.14
CA ILE A 66 19.09 -11.05 9.22
C ILE A 66 19.61 -12.01 8.13
N THR A 67 20.40 -11.50 7.18
CA THR A 67 21.09 -12.32 6.17
C THR A 67 22.52 -12.57 6.64
N TYR A 68 22.94 -13.84 6.69
CA TYR A 68 24.33 -14.22 6.94
C TYR A 68 24.97 -14.66 5.62
N GLU A 69 26.02 -13.98 5.20
CA GLU A 69 26.89 -14.45 4.13
C GLU A 69 28.01 -15.28 4.75
N ARG A 70 28.08 -16.58 4.39
CA ARG A 70 29.18 -17.45 4.81
C ARG A 70 30.38 -17.11 3.92
N ILE A 71 31.27 -16.28 4.43
CA ILE A 71 32.58 -16.05 3.82
C ILE A 71 33.41 -17.31 4.09
N GLU A 72 33.67 -18.12 3.05
CA GLU A 72 34.64 -19.21 3.17
C GLU A 72 36.02 -18.59 3.37
N PRO A 73 36.75 -18.94 4.44
CA PRO A 73 38.11 -18.45 4.61
C PRO A 73 38.98 -19.00 3.48
N GLU A 74 39.56 -18.13 2.67
CA GLU A 74 40.62 -18.52 1.75
C GLU A 74 41.71 -19.25 2.54
N GLU A 75 42.04 -20.48 2.13
CA GLU A 75 43.07 -21.29 2.75
C GLU A 75 44.43 -20.56 2.66
N LYS A 76 44.77 -19.80 3.71
CA LYS A 76 46.12 -19.27 3.86
C LYS A 76 47.05 -20.46 4.07
N LYS A 77 47.83 -20.80 3.04
CA LYS A 77 48.90 -21.80 3.14
C LYS A 77 49.76 -21.47 4.36
N SER A 78 49.67 -22.33 5.39
CA SER A 78 50.38 -22.16 6.64
C SER A 78 51.88 -22.07 6.37
N PHE A 79 52.54 -21.04 6.90
CA PHE A 79 53.97 -20.81 6.75
C PHE A 79 54.80 -22.03 7.20
N TRP A 80 54.29 -22.76 8.20
CA TRP A 80 54.89 -23.99 8.72
C TRP A 80 54.83 -25.16 7.74
N LYS A 81 53.90 -25.18 6.78
CA LYS A 81 53.81 -26.21 5.75
C LYS A 81 54.95 -26.13 4.73
N LYS A 82 55.66 -24.99 4.65
CA LYS A 82 56.85 -24.79 3.80
C LYS A 82 58.18 -25.11 4.52
N LEU A 83 58.15 -25.31 5.83
CA LEU A 83 59.37 -25.47 6.64
C LEU A 83 59.68 -26.94 6.98
N PHE A 84 58.74 -27.85 6.74
CA PHE A 84 58.85 -29.29 7.02
C PHE A 84 58.67 -30.17 5.77
N ASP A 85 58.76 -29.57 4.57
CA ASP A 85 58.95 -30.26 3.29
C ASP A 85 60.45 -30.21 2.91
#